data_AF-A0A6V7I8Y7-F1
#
_entry.id   AF-A0A6V7I8Y7-F1
#
_cell.length_a   1.000
_cell.length_b   1.000
_cell.length_c   1.000
_cell.angle_alpha   90.00
_cell.angle_beta   90.00
_cell.angle_gamma   90.00
#
_symmetry.space_group_name_H-M   'P 1'
#
loop_
_entity.id
_entity.type
_entity.pdbx_description
1 polymer ?
#
loop_
_entity_poly.entity_id
_entity_poly.type
_entity_poly.pdbx_seq_one_letter_code
_entity_poly.pdbx_strand_id
1 'polypeptide(L)'
;IMPSVTGSILSLTAPGMTKVSVDLAKVNKKLRVVVWNDTVPANDCGEEIASWISRFLLDSDSGFRLVHYPLDKSSRSISNVNKGFQFFERSDL
;
A
#
# COMPACT_ATOMS: atom_id res chain seq x y z
N ILE A 1 9.66 1.47 11.28
CA ILE A 1 9.86 0.89 9.92
C ILE A 1 10.53 1.96 9.06
N MET A 2 11.68 1.66 8.45
CA MET A 2 12.38 2.53 7.48
C MET A 2 12.21 1.94 6.07
N PRO A 3 11.47 2.61 5.17
CA PRO A 3 11.35 2.20 3.78
C PRO A 3 12.51 2.76 2.92
N SER A 4 12.91 2.00 1.90
CA SER A 4 13.81 2.45 0.84
C SER A 4 13.35 1.87 -0.49
N VAL A 5 13.29 2.69 -1.54
CA VAL A 5 12.91 2.26 -2.88
C VAL A 5 14.10 2.42 -3.83
N THR A 6 14.40 1.36 -4.58
CA THR A 6 15.44 1.37 -5.62
C THR A 6 14.89 0.69 -6.86
N GLY A 7 14.61 1.47 -7.90
CA GLY A 7 13.84 0.99 -9.06
C GLY A 7 12.45 0.56 -8.62
N SER A 8 12.06 -0.68 -8.94
CA SER A 8 10.79 -1.29 -8.51
C SER A 8 10.87 -1.99 -7.15
N ILE A 9 12.04 -2.05 -6.50
CA ILE A 9 12.22 -2.81 -5.28
C ILE A 9 11.97 -1.91 -4.07
N LEU A 10 10.96 -2.27 -3.27
CA LEU A 10 10.74 -1.73 -1.94
C LEU A 10 11.47 -2.60 -0.91
N SER A 11 12.41 -2.02 -0.19
CA SER A 11 13.09 -2.60 0.96
C SER A 11 12.54 -2.01 2.25
N LEU A 12 12.27 -2.85 3.26
CA LEU A 12 11.87 -2.44 4.60
C LEU A 12 12.90 -2.91 5.63
N THR A 13 13.26 -2.02 6.54
CA THR A 13 14.10 -2.34 7.70
C THR A 13 13.47 -1.82 8.99
N ALA A 14 13.77 -2.48 10.10
CA ALA A 14 13.39 -2.02 11.43
C ALA A 14 14.38 -2.59 12.47
N PRO A 15 14.54 -1.94 13.63
CA PRO A 15 15.37 -2.47 14.71
C PRO A 15 14.94 -3.88 15.11
N GLY A 16 15.90 -4.81 15.24
CA GLY A 16 15.63 -6.20 15.63
C GLY A 16 15.00 -7.08 14.53
N MET A 17 14.81 -6.55 13.32
CA MET A 17 14.20 -7.27 12.20
C MET A 17 15.16 -7.43 11.03
N THR A 18 15.16 -8.60 10.41
CA THR A 18 15.89 -8.85 9.14
C THR A 18 15.32 -7.98 8.03
N LYS A 19 16.16 -7.39 7.19
CA LYS A 19 15.72 -6.64 6.01
C LYS A 19 14.85 -7.52 5.10
N VAL A 20 13.70 -7.00 4.67
CA VAL A 20 12.83 -7.65 3.69
C VAL A 20 12.67 -6.77 2.47
N SER A 21 12.53 -7.39 1.29
CA SER A 21 12.40 -6.68 0.02
C SER A 21 11.32 -7.30 -0.86
N VAL A 22 10.59 -6.46 -1.59
CA VAL A 22 9.60 -6.88 -2.59
C VAL A 22 9.77 -6.09 -3.88
N ASP A 23 9.71 -6.77 -5.01
CA ASP A 23 9.73 -6.17 -6.35
C ASP A 23 8.30 -5.80 -6.77
N LEU A 24 7.93 -4.53 -6.64
CA LEU A 24 6.59 -4.00 -6.88
C LEU A 24 6.13 -4.21 -8.33
N ALA A 25 7.06 -4.32 -9.29
CA ALA A 25 6.73 -4.60 -10.69
C ALA A 25 6.23 -6.04 -10.90
N LYS A 26 6.53 -6.96 -9.97
CA LYS A 26 6.10 -8.37 -10.01
C LYS A 26 4.89 -8.66 -9.14
N VAL A 27 4.42 -7.69 -8.35
CA VAL A 27 3.25 -7.87 -7.49
C VAL A 27 1.99 -7.77 -8.34
N ASN A 28 1.37 -8.93 -8.63
CA ASN A 28 0.20 -9.04 -9.51
C ASN A 28 -1.06 -9.57 -8.81
N LYS A 29 -0.96 -9.97 -7.53
CA LYS A 29 -2.08 -10.50 -6.75
C LYS A 29 -3.04 -9.37 -6.38
N LYS A 30 -4.09 -9.20 -7.18
CA LYS A 30 -5.10 -8.16 -6.96
C LYS A 30 -5.92 -8.45 -5.70
N LEU A 31 -6.14 -7.42 -4.91
CA LEU A 31 -6.96 -7.38 -3.71
C LEU A 31 -7.88 -6.16 -3.78
N ARG A 32 -9.11 -6.29 -3.27
CA ARG A 32 -9.98 -5.14 -3.02
C ARG A 32 -9.85 -4.76 -1.55
N VAL A 33 -9.51 -3.50 -1.29
CA VAL A 33 -9.37 -2.97 0.07
C VAL A 33 -10.32 -1.81 0.28
N VAL A 34 -10.76 -1.62 1.52
CA VAL A 34 -11.67 -0.52 1.87
C VAL A 34 -10.87 0.60 2.51
N VAL A 35 -10.90 1.80 1.90
CA VAL A 35 -10.24 3.00 2.40
C VAL A 35 -11.28 4.10 2.53
N TRP A 36 -11.60 4.50 3.77
CA TRP A 36 -12.63 5.50 4.08
C TRP A 36 -13.98 5.20 3.39
N ASN A 37 -14.48 3.98 3.58
CA ASN A 37 -15.75 3.47 3.02
C ASN A 37 -15.79 3.33 1.50
N ASP A 38 -14.64 3.43 0.82
CA ASP A 38 -14.54 3.23 -0.62
C ASP A 38 -13.69 2.00 -0.94
N THR A 39 -14.10 1.24 -1.95
CA THR A 39 -13.41 0.01 -2.35
C THR A 39 -12.41 0.32 -3.46
N VAL A 40 -11.12 0.22 -3.16
CA VAL A 40 -10.04 0.51 -4.10
C VAL A 40 -9.28 -0.76 -4.48
N PRO A 41 -8.81 -0.87 -5.74
CA PRO A 41 -7.93 -1.96 -6.15
C PRO A 41 -6.54 -1.77 -5.54
N ALA A 42 -5.94 -2.87 -5.08
CA ALA A 42 -4.56 -2.89 -4.62
C ALA A 42 -3.91 -4.24 -5.00
N ASN A 43 -2.58 -4.29 -5.00
CA ASN A 43 -1.80 -5.50 -5.25
C ASN A 43 -1.12 -5.94 -3.95
N ASP A 44 -1.36 -7.17 -3.52
CA ASP A 44 -0.86 -7.74 -2.27
C ASP A 44 0.63 -8.10 -2.37
N CYS A 45 1.48 -7.48 -1.53
CA CYS A 45 2.93 -7.64 -1.55
C CYS A 45 3.43 -9.01 -1.05
N GLY A 46 2.54 -9.92 -0.68
CA GLY A 46 2.87 -11.32 -0.37
C GLY A 46 3.02 -11.62 1.12
N GLU A 47 3.09 -12.92 1.44
CA GLU A 47 3.06 -13.41 2.83
C GLU A 47 4.31 -13.01 3.62
N GLU A 48 5.48 -12.97 2.99
CA GLU A 48 6.73 -12.58 3.65
C GLU A 48 6.64 -11.15 4.20
N ILE A 49 6.17 -10.21 3.38
CA ILE A 49 5.99 -8.80 3.78
C ILE A 49 4.87 -8.67 4.82
N ALA A 50 3.77 -9.42 4.65
CA ALA A 50 2.65 -9.42 5.59
C ALA A 50 3.07 -9.91 6.99
N SER A 51 3.78 -11.03 7.06
CA SER A 51 4.31 -11.58 8.31
C SER A 51 5.34 -10.64 8.93
N TRP A 52 6.24 -10.06 8.11
CA TRP A 52 7.24 -9.11 8.60
C TRP A 52 6.61 -7.87 9.26
N ILE A 53 5.61 -7.25 8.60
CA ILE A 53 4.90 -6.09 9.16
C ILE A 53 4.11 -6.48 10.40
N SER A 54 3.41 -7.62 10.37
CA SER A 54 2.62 -8.10 11.50
C SER A 54 3.51 -8.36 12.72
N ARG A 55 4.67 -8.98 12.53
CA ARG A 55 5.62 -9.24 13.62
C ARG A 55 6.10 -7.95 14.26
N PHE A 56 6.45 -6.95 13.44
CA PHE A 56 7.01 -5.72 13.97
C PHE A 56 5.98 -4.85 14.69
N LEU A 57 4.72 -4.83 14.22
CA LEU A 57 3.69 -3.94 14.77
C LEU A 57 2.77 -4.61 15.80
N LEU A 58 2.55 -5.91 15.68
CA LEU A 58 1.59 -6.67 16.48
C LEU A 58 2.23 -7.77 17.33
N ASP A 59 3.54 -8.00 17.21
CA ASP A 59 4.23 -9.15 17.82
C ASP A 59 3.57 -10.49 17.45
N SER A 60 3.07 -10.58 16.21
CA SER A 60 2.31 -11.72 15.68
C SER A 60 2.71 -12.01 14.23
N ASP A 61 2.63 -13.28 13.81
CA ASP A 61 2.88 -13.68 12.42
C ASP A 61 1.79 -13.23 11.43
N SER A 62 0.66 -12.72 11.93
CA SER A 62 -0.48 -12.31 11.10
C SER A 62 -1.26 -11.14 11.72
N GLY A 63 -2.08 -10.49 10.89
CA GLY A 63 -2.97 -9.40 11.28
C GLY A 63 -2.93 -8.22 10.31
N PHE A 64 -1.74 -7.92 9.76
CA PHE A 64 -1.54 -6.86 8.78
C PHE A 64 -0.94 -7.36 7.47
N ARG A 65 -1.25 -6.64 6.40
CA ARG A 65 -0.71 -6.88 5.06
C ARG A 65 -0.31 -5.56 4.42
N LEU A 66 0.78 -5.58 3.66
CA LEU A 66 1.15 -4.47 2.80
C LEU A 66 0.52 -4.66 1.43
N VAL A 67 -0.05 -3.58 0.89
CA VAL A 67 -0.60 -3.56 -0.45
C VAL A 67 -0.05 -2.38 -1.23
N HIS A 68 0.20 -2.60 -2.52
CA HIS A 68 0.63 -1.59 -3.47
C HIS A 68 -0.56 -1.08 -4.27
N TYR A 69 -0.76 0.23 -4.31
CA TYR A 69 -1.82 0.83 -5.11
C TYR A 69 -1.37 0.96 -6.58
N PRO A 70 -2.02 0.28 -7.55
CA PRO A 70 -1.46 0.09 -8.89
C PRO A 70 -1.81 1.19 -9.89
N LEU A 71 -2.61 2.19 -9.51
CA LEU A 71 -3.07 3.23 -10.43
C LEU A 71 -2.26 4.52 -10.23
N ASP A 72 -1.91 5.18 -11.33
CA ASP A 72 -1.18 6.46 -11.29
C ASP A 72 -2.03 7.60 -10.71
N LYS A 73 -3.37 7.47 -10.82
CA LYS A 73 -4.34 8.42 -10.28
C LYS A 73 -5.13 7.84 -9.13
N SER A 74 -5.54 8.69 -8.20
CA SER A 74 -6.42 8.28 -7.12
C SER A 74 -7.80 7.91 -7.67
N SER A 75 -8.25 6.69 -7.43
CA SER A 75 -9.58 6.18 -7.83
C SER A 75 -10.62 6.36 -6.73
N ARG A 76 -10.21 6.91 -5.58
CA ARG A 76 -11.10 7.16 -4.47
C ARG A 76 -12.09 8.27 -4.81
N SER A 77 -13.33 8.10 -4.37
CA SER A 77 -14.30 9.18 -4.38
C SER A 77 -13.88 10.29 -3.42
N ILE A 78 -13.98 11.53 -3.90
CA ILE A 78 -13.74 12.72 -3.08
C ILE A 78 -14.97 12.96 -2.21
N SER A 79 -14.76 13.15 -0.90
CA SER A 79 -15.84 13.48 0.02
C SER A 79 -16.52 14.79 -0.39
N ASN A 80 -17.82 14.93 -0.12
CA ASN A 80 -18.57 16.13 -0.50
C ASN A 80 -17.96 17.43 0.05
N VAL A 81 -17.34 17.38 1.22
CA VAL A 81 -16.68 18.52 1.87
C VAL A 81 -15.44 18.99 1.11
N ASN A 82 -14.76 18.08 0.40
CA ASN A 82 -13.49 18.36 -0.27
C ASN A 82 -13.63 18.68 -1.77
N LYS A 83 -14.84 18.62 -2.34
CA LYS A 83 -15.11 18.89 -3.76
C LYS A 83 -14.78 20.32 -4.20
N GLY A 84 -14.75 21.28 -3.28
CA GLY A 84 -14.47 22.69 -3.56
C GLY A 84 -12.98 23.05 -3.68
N PHE A 85 -12.07 22.14 -3.32
CA PHE A 85 -10.63 22.40 -3.41
C PHE A 85 -10.12 22.07 -4.83
N GLN A 86 -9.56 23.07 -5.51
CA GLN A 86 -9.08 22.99 -6.90
C GLN A 86 -7.77 22.20 -7.12
N PHE A 87 -7.44 21.21 -6.28
CA PHE A 87 -6.23 20.42 -6.46
C PHE A 87 -6.32 19.36 -7.59
N PHE A 88 -7.33 19.45 -8.48
CA PHE A 88 -7.62 18.43 -9.49
C PHE A 88 -7.70 19.03 -10.90
N GLU A 89 -6.98 18.40 -11.84
CA GLU A 89 -7.12 18.67 -13.27
C GLU A 89 -8.43 18.09 -13.81
N ARG A 90 -8.96 18.76 -14.83
CA ARG A 90 -10.31 18.62 -15.40
C ARG A 90 -10.66 17.23 -15.97
N SER A 91 -9.74 16.27 -15.97
CA SER A 91 -9.96 14.92 -16.51
C SER A 91 -10.78 13.99 -15.61
N ASP A 92 -11.13 14.45 -14.41
CA ASP A 92 -11.78 13.64 -13.37
C ASP A 92 -13.30 13.93 -13.25
N LEU A 93 -13.90 14.53 -14.30
CA LEU A 93 -15.34 14.79 -14.45
C LEU A 93 -15.96 13.91 -15.55
#